data_AF-A0A2H9NWT1-F1
#
_entry.id   AF-A0A2H9NWT1-F1
#
_cell.length_a   1.000
_cell.length_b   1.000
_cell.length_c   1.000
_cell.angle_alpha   90.00
_cell.angle_beta   90.00
_cell.angle_gamma   90.00
#
_symmetry.space_group_name_H-M   'P 1'
#
loop_
_entity.id
_entity.type
_entity.pdbx_description
1 polymer ?
#
loop_
_entity_poly.entity_id
_entity_poly.type
_entity_poly.pdbx_seq_one_letter_code
_entity_poly.pdbx_strand_id
1 'polypeptide(L)'
;MRKIAAIIILTALAISMALGGCNPDGNKTTSSYRTPFLGGTTGLTLAFQEGYPPEEVYDNGNFPFDVTIQIKNEGEHTILPGEYEVTISGIDPAVFDVIPAELVQRPEDELTR
;
A
#
# COMPACT_ATOMS: atom_id res chain seq x y z
N MET A 1 -34.98 56.02 27.00
CA MET A 1 -35.61 54.80 26.44
C MET A 1 -35.08 54.43 25.05
N ARG A 2 -35.11 55.31 24.03
CA ARG A 2 -34.57 55.00 22.67
C ARG A 2 -33.08 54.61 22.62
N LYS A 3 -32.23 55.30 23.39
CA LYS A 3 -30.78 54.99 23.46
C LYS A 3 -30.48 53.65 24.16
N ILE A 4 -31.28 53.28 25.16
CA ILE A 4 -31.16 52.01 25.89
C ILE A 4 -31.59 50.86 24.99
N ALA A 5 -32.70 51.02 24.24
CA ALA A 5 -33.13 50.05 23.25
C ALA A 5 -32.08 49.85 22.14
N ALA A 6 -31.43 50.92 21.66
CA ALA A 6 -30.37 50.83 20.66
C ALA A 6 -29.12 50.09 21.18
N ILE A 7 -28.72 50.32 22.44
CA ILE A 7 -27.60 49.61 23.07
C ILE A 7 -27.92 48.12 23.20
N ILE A 8 -29.13 47.77 23.65
CA ILE A 8 -29.57 46.37 23.79
C ILE A 8 -29.54 45.65 22.44
N ILE A 9 -30.05 46.28 21.38
CA ILE A 9 -30.05 45.72 20.02
C ILE A 9 -28.61 45.52 19.51
N LEU A 10 -27.72 46.48 19.75
CA LEU A 10 -26.32 46.39 19.32
C LEU A 10 -25.57 45.26 20.05
N THR A 11 -25.80 45.12 21.36
CA THR A 11 -25.22 44.02 22.15
C THR A 11 -25.78 42.66 21.76
N ALA A 12 -27.08 42.56 21.47
CA ALA A 12 -27.70 41.31 21.01
C ALA A 12 -27.15 40.88 19.64
N LEU A 13 -26.92 41.83 18.73
CA LEU A 13 -26.32 41.56 17.42
C LEU A 13 -24.87 41.07 17.54
N ALA A 14 -24.06 41.71 18.41
CA ALA A 14 -22.68 41.30 18.64
C ALA A 14 -22.58 39.88 19.23
N ILE A 15 -23.47 39.53 20.17
CA ILE A 15 -23.53 38.17 20.76
C ILE A 15 -23.95 37.14 19.70
N SER A 16 -24.90 37.48 18.82
CA SER A 16 -25.32 36.58 17.73
C SER A 16 -24.19 36.26 16.74
N MET A 17 -23.32 37.23 16.44
CA MET A 17 -22.14 37.02 15.59
C MET A 17 -21.07 36.16 16.27
N ALA A 18 -20.90 36.29 17.59
CA ALA A 18 -19.94 35.49 18.35
C ALA A 18 -20.34 34.01 18.45
N LEU A 19 -21.65 33.71 18.46
CA LEU A 19 -22.16 32.32 18.52
C LEU A 19 -22.18 31.62 17.15
N GLY A 20 -22.25 32.36 16.04
CA GLY A 20 -22.23 31.78 14.69
C GLY A 20 -20.86 31.33 14.18
N GLY A 21 -19.77 31.65 14.90
CA GLY A 21 -18.39 31.34 14.50
C GLY A 21 -17.81 30.05 15.10
N CYS A 22 -18.52 29.37 16.00
CA CYS A 22 -18.06 28.12 16.60
C CYS A 22 -18.64 26.92 15.85
N ASN A 23 -18.02 26.58 14.72
CA ASN A 23 -18.11 25.22 14.17
C ASN A 23 -16.88 24.45 14.70
N PRO A 24 -16.98 23.70 15.82
CA PRO A 24 -15.93 22.76 16.22
C PRO A 24 -15.72 21.66 15.16
N ASP A 25 -16.72 21.45 14.30
CA ASP A 25 -16.68 20.57 13.13
C ASP A 25 -16.44 21.37 11.84
N GLY A 26 -15.63 22.42 11.93
CA GLY A 26 -15.05 23.12 10.78
C GLY A 26 -14.10 22.19 10.05
N ASN A 27 -14.69 21.28 9.27
CA ASN A 27 -14.17 20.62 8.10
C ASN A 27 -12.64 20.60 8.08
N LYS A 28 -12.06 19.75 8.93
CA LYS A 28 -10.75 19.18 8.64
C LYS A 28 -10.97 18.30 7.41
N THR A 29 -11.06 18.92 6.24
CA THR A 29 -10.43 18.34 5.06
C THR A 29 -8.95 18.31 5.41
N THR A 30 -8.55 17.31 6.21
CA THR A 30 -7.27 16.67 6.03
C THR A 30 -7.36 16.15 4.60
N SER A 31 -7.05 17.02 3.66
CA SER A 31 -6.64 16.56 2.36
C SER A 31 -5.50 15.61 2.69
N SER A 32 -5.70 14.32 2.40
CA SER A 32 -4.69 13.28 2.61
C SER A 32 -3.53 13.48 1.63
N TYR A 33 -2.92 14.66 1.65
CA TYR A 33 -1.80 15.10 0.84
C TYR A 33 -0.47 14.84 1.54
N ARG A 34 -0.41 13.89 2.49
CA ARG A 34 0.89 13.56 3.09
C ARG A 34 1.84 12.92 2.08
N THR A 35 1.32 12.32 1.02
CA THR A 35 2.09 11.75 -0.09
C THR A 35 1.28 11.87 -1.40
N PRO A 36 1.33 13.01 -2.11
CA PRO A 36 0.68 13.10 -3.42
C PRO A 36 1.32 12.10 -4.38
N PHE A 37 0.50 11.38 -5.15
CA PHE A 37 0.98 10.45 -6.17
C PHE A 37 1.82 11.22 -7.21
N LEU A 38 3.10 10.86 -7.35
CA LEU A 38 4.07 11.50 -8.26
C LEU A 38 3.91 10.99 -9.69
N GLY A 39 3.41 9.77 -9.89
CA GLY A 39 3.13 9.16 -11.19
C GLY A 39 3.81 7.80 -11.38
N GLY A 40 3.51 7.17 -12.53
CA GLY A 40 4.09 5.88 -12.93
C GLY A 40 3.04 4.86 -13.33
N THR A 41 3.48 3.82 -14.03
CA THR A 41 2.61 2.71 -14.50
C THR A 41 3.09 1.34 -14.02
N THR A 42 4.21 1.30 -13.30
CA THR A 42 4.87 0.08 -12.85
C THR A 42 4.87 0.05 -11.32
N GLY A 43 4.32 -1.02 -10.74
CA GLY A 43 4.29 -1.23 -9.29
C GLY A 43 5.40 -2.15 -8.81
N LEU A 44 5.37 -3.40 -9.25
CA LEU A 44 6.40 -4.40 -8.95
C LEU A 44 7.13 -4.79 -10.23
N THR A 45 8.43 -5.03 -10.11
CA THR A 45 9.20 -5.76 -11.11
C THR A 45 9.69 -7.08 -10.52
N LEU A 46 9.65 -8.11 -11.34
CA LEU A 46 10.06 -9.47 -10.99
C LEU A 46 11.13 -9.91 -11.97
N ALA A 47 12.19 -10.51 -11.45
CA ALA A 47 13.23 -11.13 -12.25
C ALA A 47 13.65 -12.45 -11.62
N PHE A 48 14.02 -13.41 -12.44
CA PHE A 48 14.74 -14.59 -11.97
C PHE A 48 16.16 -14.21 -11.59
N GLN A 49 16.65 -14.76 -10.49
CA GLN A 49 18.06 -14.61 -10.15
C GLN A 49 18.91 -15.31 -11.19
N GLU A 50 20.07 -14.74 -11.53
CA GLU A 50 20.98 -15.35 -12.49
C GLU A 50 21.35 -16.78 -12.06
N GLY A 51 21.16 -17.75 -12.97
CA GLY A 51 21.36 -19.18 -12.71
C GLY A 51 20.19 -19.90 -12.04
N TYR A 52 19.09 -19.19 -11.71
CA TYR A 52 17.89 -19.76 -11.07
C TYR A 52 16.61 -19.27 -11.75
N PRO A 53 15.80 -20.14 -12.38
CA PRO A 53 16.00 -21.59 -12.46
C PRO A 53 17.21 -21.96 -13.34
N PRO A 54 17.77 -23.17 -13.17
CA PRO A 54 18.71 -23.71 -14.14
C PRO A 54 18.03 -23.86 -15.51
N GLU A 55 18.80 -23.66 -16.59
CA GLU A 55 18.26 -23.77 -17.96
C GLU A 55 17.69 -25.16 -18.24
N GLU A 56 18.31 -26.19 -17.66
CA GLU A 56 17.97 -27.60 -17.88
C GLU A 56 18.13 -28.41 -16.59
N VAL A 57 17.20 -29.33 -16.34
CA VAL A 57 17.22 -30.25 -15.18
C VAL A 57 17.37 -31.67 -15.71
N TYR A 58 18.50 -32.31 -15.43
CA TYR A 58 18.89 -33.59 -16.04
C TYR A 58 18.92 -34.77 -15.08
N ASP A 59 18.70 -34.52 -13.80
CA ASP A 59 19.17 -35.41 -12.74
C ASP A 59 18.10 -36.37 -12.22
N ASN A 60 16.89 -36.32 -12.78
CA ASN A 60 15.75 -37.17 -12.40
C ASN A 60 15.44 -37.12 -10.89
N GLY A 61 15.56 -35.94 -10.27
CA GLY A 61 15.29 -35.72 -8.85
C GLY A 61 16.50 -35.93 -7.94
N ASN A 62 17.72 -35.97 -8.48
CA ASN A 62 18.93 -36.11 -7.66
C ASN A 62 19.46 -34.78 -7.13
N PHE A 63 19.14 -33.64 -7.75
CA PHE A 63 19.38 -32.32 -7.16
C PHE A 63 18.06 -31.61 -6.85
N PRO A 64 18.01 -30.85 -5.73
CA PRO A 64 16.86 -30.03 -5.41
C PRO A 64 16.62 -28.99 -6.51
N PHE A 65 15.40 -28.93 -7.02
CA PHE A 65 14.96 -27.83 -7.87
C PHE A 65 14.73 -26.59 -7.02
N ASP A 66 15.37 -25.48 -7.38
CA ASP A 66 15.22 -24.21 -6.68
C ASP A 66 14.96 -23.09 -7.70
N VAL A 67 14.08 -22.17 -7.31
CA VAL A 67 13.70 -21.00 -8.08
C VAL A 67 13.80 -19.80 -7.17
N THR A 68 14.77 -18.94 -7.46
CA THR A 68 14.94 -17.68 -6.74
C THR A 68 14.46 -16.54 -7.61
N ILE A 69 13.59 -15.69 -7.05
CA ILE A 69 13.11 -14.48 -7.70
C ILE A 69 13.57 -13.24 -6.95
N GLN A 70 13.89 -12.19 -7.70
CA GLN A 70 14.09 -10.85 -7.18
C GLN A 70 12.80 -10.06 -7.40
N ILE A 71 12.28 -9.51 -6.31
CA ILE A 71 11.10 -8.65 -6.32
C ILE A 71 11.56 -7.25 -5.96
N LYS A 72 11.22 -6.28 -6.79
CA LYS A 72 11.52 -4.87 -6.54
C LYS A 72 10.26 -4.03 -6.63
N ASN A 73 10.05 -3.20 -5.61
CA ASN A 73 9.00 -2.19 -5.61
C ASN A 73 9.47 -0.97 -6.40
N GLU A 74 8.87 -0.76 -7.56
CA GLU A 74 9.03 0.47 -8.37
C GLU A 74 7.90 1.49 -8.09
N GLY A 75 6.90 1.09 -7.30
CA GLY A 75 5.76 1.89 -6.91
C GLY A 75 6.08 2.90 -5.80
N GLU A 76 5.13 3.79 -5.57
CA GLU A 76 5.23 4.81 -4.51
C GLU A 76 4.70 4.35 -3.15
N HIS A 77 3.98 3.23 -3.14
CA HIS A 77 3.41 2.66 -1.94
C HIS A 77 4.35 1.58 -1.40
N THR A 78 4.77 1.71 -0.15
CA THR A 78 5.39 0.62 0.60
C THR A 78 4.45 -0.56 0.68
N ILE A 79 4.94 -1.76 0.39
CA ILE A 79 4.17 -3.00 0.51
C ILE A 79 4.63 -3.71 1.77
N LEU A 80 3.72 -3.93 2.70
CA LEU A 80 3.99 -4.57 3.99
C LEU A 80 3.96 -6.11 3.87
N PRO A 81 4.57 -6.81 4.85
CA PRO A 81 4.48 -8.26 4.94
C PRO A 81 3.02 -8.75 4.92
N GLY A 82 2.74 -9.74 4.07
CA GLY A 82 1.39 -10.30 3.90
C GLY A 82 0.47 -9.53 2.94
N GLU A 83 0.91 -8.40 2.38
CA GLU A 83 0.18 -7.68 1.32
C GLU A 83 0.48 -8.20 -0.09
N TYR A 84 1.43 -9.14 -0.21
CA TYR A 84 1.80 -9.76 -1.47
C TYR A 84 2.01 -11.26 -1.34
N GLU A 85 1.85 -11.94 -2.48
CA GLU A 85 2.02 -13.38 -2.64
C GLU A 85 2.78 -13.63 -3.94
N VAL A 86 3.69 -14.58 -3.89
CA VAL A 86 4.47 -15.05 -5.02
C VAL A 86 3.93 -16.42 -5.40
N THR A 87 3.58 -16.60 -6.67
CA THR A 87 3.18 -17.90 -7.21
C THR A 87 4.04 -18.26 -8.40
N ILE A 88 4.62 -19.46 -8.37
CA ILE A 88 5.29 -20.06 -9.53
C ILE A 88 4.25 -20.92 -10.26
N SER A 89 4.17 -20.78 -11.58
CA SER A 89 3.26 -21.55 -12.43
C SER A 89 3.97 -22.01 -13.70
N GLY A 90 3.38 -22.99 -14.38
CA GLY A 90 3.94 -23.55 -15.63
C GLY A 90 4.83 -24.78 -15.45
N ILE A 91 5.02 -25.27 -14.22
CA ILE A 91 5.69 -26.54 -13.91
C ILE A 91 4.70 -27.54 -13.31
N ASP A 92 4.96 -28.84 -13.52
CA ASP A 92 4.28 -29.90 -12.78
C ASP A 92 5.05 -30.16 -11.46
N PRO A 93 4.47 -29.82 -10.29
CA PRO A 93 5.15 -29.95 -9.01
C PRO A 93 5.58 -31.39 -8.70
N ALA A 94 4.83 -32.40 -9.19
CA ALA A 94 5.15 -33.81 -8.95
C ALA A 94 6.47 -34.26 -9.63
N VAL A 95 6.88 -33.58 -10.71
CA VAL A 95 8.14 -33.88 -11.41
C VAL A 95 9.35 -33.39 -10.62
N PHE A 96 9.16 -32.39 -9.78
CA PHE A 96 10.22 -31.75 -8.99
C PHE A 96 10.16 -32.10 -7.49
N ASP A 97 9.37 -33.11 -7.12
CA ASP A 97 9.17 -33.57 -5.73
C ASP A 97 8.72 -32.46 -4.77
N VAL A 98 7.92 -31.51 -5.27
CA VAL A 98 7.30 -30.43 -4.48
C VAL A 98 5.78 -30.57 -4.51
N ILE A 99 5.09 -29.96 -3.55
CA ILE A 99 3.62 -29.90 -3.54
C ILE A 99 3.10 -28.55 -4.05
N PRO A 100 1.88 -28.48 -4.61
CA PRO A 100 1.32 -27.22 -5.12
C PRO A 100 1.33 -26.06 -4.11
N ALA A 101 1.23 -26.37 -2.81
CA ALA A 101 1.28 -25.36 -1.75
C ALA A 101 2.68 -24.72 -1.59
N GLU A 102 3.76 -25.42 -1.97
CA GLU A 102 5.13 -24.90 -1.91
C GLU A 102 5.46 -23.96 -3.07
N LEU A 103 4.65 -23.99 -4.15
CA LEU A 103 4.75 -23.05 -5.27
C LEU A 103 4.15 -21.67 -4.95
N VAL A 104 3.53 -21.53 -3.79
CA VAL A 104 2.92 -20.29 -3.30
C VAL A 104 3.65 -19.85 -2.04
N GLN A 105 4.30 -18.69 -2.09
CA GLN A 105 5.02 -18.12 -0.96
C GLN A 105 4.46 -16.75 -0.59
N ARG A 106 4.44 -16.47 0.71
CA ARG A 106 4.08 -15.17 1.28
C ARG A 106 5.28 -14.66 2.06
N PRO A 107 6.19 -13.91 1.43
CA PRO A 107 7.40 -13.47 2.10
C PRO A 107 7.07 -12.48 3.23
N GLU A 108 7.94 -12.46 4.23
CA GLU A 108 7.79 -11.62 5.43
C GLU A 108 8.54 -10.29 5.32
N ASP A 109 9.15 -10.02 4.17
CA ASP A 109 9.90 -8.80 3.92
C ASP A 109 8.97 -7.62 3.58
N GLU A 110 9.37 -6.43 4.00
CA GLU A 110 8.76 -5.19 3.54
C GLU A 110 9.41 -4.78 2.21
N LEU A 111 8.60 -4.40 1.21
CA LEU A 111 9.11 -3.89 -0.06
C LEU A 111 9.02 -2.38 -0.09
N THR A 112 10.16 -1.72 0.11
CA THR A 112 10.33 -0.28 -0.08
C THR A 112 10.85 0.03 -1.48
N ARG A 113 10.61 1.27 -1.94
CA ARG A 113 11.17 1.78 -3.20
C ARG A 113 12.70 1.92 -3.16
#